data_AF-A0A285MZU7-F1
#
_entry.id   AF-A0A285MZU7-F1
#
_cell.length_a   1.000
_cell.length_b   1.000
_cell.length_c   1.000
_cell.angle_alpha   90.00
_cell.angle_beta   90.00
_cell.angle_gamma   90.00
#
_symmetry.space_group_name_H-M   'P 1'
#
loop_
_entity.id
_entity.type
_entity.pdbx_description
1 polymer ?
#
loop_
_entity_poly.entity_id
_entity_poly.type
_entity_poly.pdbx_seq_one_letter_code
_entity_poly.pdbx_strand_id
1 'polypeptide(L)' 'MSKSIKVKIEVILTSDLLTTGELELGKEIKLDKYDVIVSVNRLPFYKGKLKNEDNLLLCKIISVFESEEALNQKEKYLL' A
#
# COMPACT_ATOMS: atom_id res chain seq x y z
N MET A 1 20.73 19.04 16.93
CA MET A 1 21.33 17.79 16.42
C MET A 1 20.23 16.97 15.80
N SER A 2 20.29 16.69 14.50
CA SER A 2 19.38 15.74 13.85
C SER A 2 19.73 14.33 14.32
N LYS A 3 18.77 13.63 14.92
CA LYS A 3 18.90 12.21 15.25
C LYS A 3 18.41 11.40 14.05
N SER A 4 19.24 10.51 13.52
CA SER A 4 18.82 9.56 12.51
C SER A 4 18.00 8.45 13.16
N ILE A 5 16.77 8.25 12.69
CA ILE A 5 15.86 7.21 13.17
C ILE A 5 15.68 6.19 12.04
N LYS A 6 15.77 4.90 12.36
CA LYS A 6 15.47 3.82 11.42
C LYS A 6 13.95 3.61 11.39
N VAL A 7 13.37 3.59 10.19
CA VAL A 7 11.94 3.32 9.98
C VAL A 7 11.76 2.15 9.02
N LYS A 8 10.65 1.42 9.17
CA LYS A 8 10.23 0.40 8.21
C LYS A 8 9.26 1.02 7.23
N ILE A 9 9.55 0.92 5.94
CA ILE A 9 8.64 1.34 4.87
C ILE A 9 8.05 0.10 4.22
N GLU A 10 6.74 0.09 4.02
CA GLU A 10 6.02 -1.01 3.37
C GLU A 10 5.16 -0.42 2.24
N VAL A 11 5.16 -1.08 1.08
CA VAL A 11 4.31 -0.74 -0.06
C VAL A 11 3.27 -1.84 -0.19
N ILE A 12 2.00 -1.48 -0.04
CA ILE A 12 0.88 -2.39 0.05
C ILE A 12 -0.05 -2.15 -1.13
N LEU A 13 -0.47 -3.23 -1.78
CA LEU A 13 -1.49 -3.25 -2.82
C LEU A 13 -2.82 -3.61 -2.16
N THR A 14 -3.83 -2.76 -2.28
CA THR A 14 -5.15 -2.98 -1.69
C THR A 14 -6.22 -3.01 -2.77
N SER A 15 -7.21 -3.89 -2.62
CA SER A 15 -8.36 -3.99 -3.51
C SER A 15 -9.58 -4.45 -2.74
N ASP A 16 -10.71 -3.76 -2.94
CA ASP A 16 -11.97 -4.06 -2.26
C ASP A 16 -12.82 -5.12 -2.98
N LEU A 17 -12.35 -5.64 -4.13
CA LEU A 17 -13.18 -6.41 -5.05
C LEU A 17 -13.02 -7.94 -4.92
N LEU A 18 -12.25 -8.43 -3.95
CA LEU A 18 -12.06 -9.87 -3.78
C LEU A 18 -13.12 -10.44 -2.84
N THR A 19 -13.89 -11.39 -3.35
CA THR A 19 -14.83 -12.17 -2.54
C THR A 19 -14.18 -13.48 -2.08
N THR A 20 -14.51 -13.94 -0.87
CA THR A 20 -13.90 -15.14 -0.28
C THR A 20 -14.18 -16.43 -1.07
N GLY A 21 -15.26 -16.45 -1.85
CA GLY A 21 -15.63 -17.58 -2.71
C GLY A 21 -14.68 -17.81 -3.89
N GLU A 22 -13.74 -16.89 -4.13
CA GLU A 22 -12.78 -16.99 -5.23
C GLU A 22 -11.40 -17.47 -4.79
N LEU A 23 -11.20 -17.74 -3.50
CA LEU A 23 -9.92 -18.14 -2.92
C LEU A 23 -9.77 -19.68 -2.92
N GLU A 24 -9.15 -20.20 -3.97
CA GLU A 24 -8.74 -21.62 -4.06
C GLU A 24 -7.22 -21.72 -4.19
N LEU A 25 -6.64 -22.80 -3.65
CA LEU A 25 -5.20 -23.03 -3.71
C LEU A 25 -4.73 -23.12 -5.19
N GLY A 26 -3.74 -22.32 -5.56
CA GLY A 26 -3.18 -22.31 -6.91
C GLY A 26 -3.97 -21.49 -7.93
N LYS A 27 -5.08 -20.87 -7.53
CA LYS A 27 -5.83 -19.98 -8.40
C LYS A 27 -5.14 -18.61 -8.50
N GLU A 28 -4.91 -18.16 -9.73
CA GLU A 28 -4.44 -16.81 -9.98
C GLU A 28 -5.58 -15.81 -9.80
N ILE A 29 -5.33 -14.75 -9.04
CA ILE A 29 -6.29 -13.69 -8.79
C ILE A 29 -5.83 -12.46 -9.55
N LYS A 30 -6.67 -12.02 -10.50
CA LYS A 30 -6.39 -10.82 -11.28
C LYS A 30 -6.89 -9.59 -10.54
N LEU A 31 -5.95 -8.72 -10.13
CA LEU A 31 -6.25 -7.43 -9.52
C LEU A 31 -6.33 -6.34 -10.60
N ASP A 32 -7.50 -6.20 -11.23
CA ASP A 32 -7.71 -5.19 -12.28
C ASP A 32 -7.76 -3.75 -11.74
N LYS A 33 -8.22 -3.57 -10.50
CA LYS A 33 -8.23 -2.29 -9.79
C LYS A 33 -7.63 -2.47 -8.41
N TYR A 34 -6.57 -1.72 -8.14
CA TYR A 34 -5.91 -1.68 -6.84
C TYR A 34 -5.48 -0.25 -6.52
N ASP A 35 -5.42 0.05 -5.23
CA ASP A 35 -4.72 1.22 -4.71
C ASP A 35 -3.35 0.80 -4.18
N VAL A 36 -2.41 1.75 -4.17
CA VAL A 36 -1.08 1.55 -3.61
C VAL A 36 -0.97 2.45 -2.39
N ILE A 37 -0.74 1.83 -1.23
CA ILE A 37 -0.57 2.51 0.04
C ILE A 37 0.88 2.34 0.48
N VAL A 38 1.53 3.42 0.86
CA VAL A 38 2.86 3.39 1.46
C VAL A 38 2.72 3.70 2.94
N SER A 39 3.16 2.76 3.77
CA SER A 39 3.15 2.90 5.22
C SER A 39 4.55 3.04 5.79
N VAL A 40 4.63 3.77 6.90
CA VAL A 40 5.84 3.91 7.71
C VAL A 40 5.51 3.34 9.09
N ASN A 41 6.22 2.29 9.50
CA ASN A 41 5.94 1.55 10.73
C ASN A 41 4.45 1.15 10.87
N ARG A 42 3.86 0.58 9.81
CA ARG A 42 2.43 0.17 9.73
C ARG A 42 1.41 1.31 9.82
N LEU A 43 1.83 2.57 9.75
CA LEU A 43 0.93 3.71 9.61
C LEU A 43 0.93 4.18 8.15
N PRO A 44 -0.22 4.17 7.46
CA PRO A 44 -0.29 4.59 6.07
C PRO A 44 -0.18 6.12 6.02
N PHE A 45 0.78 6.62 5.25
CA PHE A 45 1.02 8.07 5.12
C PHE A 45 0.89 8.55 3.68
N TYR A 46 1.07 7.68 2.70
CA TYR A 46 1.14 8.10 1.32
C TYR A 46 0.31 7.20 0.41
N LYS A 47 -0.26 7.82 -0.61
CA LYS A 47 -0.75 7.11 -1.79
C LYS A 47 0.37 7.02 -2.81
N GLY A 48 0.54 5.82 -3.36
CA GLY A 48 1.55 5.52 -4.35
C GLY A 48 0.98 5.26 -5.75
N LYS A 49 1.88 5.18 -6.72
CA LYS A 49 1.65 4.56 -8.03
C LYS A 49 2.87 3.74 -8.40
N LEU A 50 2.67 2.47 -8.74
CA LEU A 50 3.75 1.62 -9.24
C LEU A 50 4.14 2.02 -10.66
N LYS A 51 5.44 2.03 -10.93
CA LYS A 51 6.03 2.28 -12.25
C LYS A 51 7.20 1.31 -12.44
N ASN A 52 7.31 0.74 -13.62
CA ASN A 52 8.49 -0.01 -14.03
C ASN A 52 9.38 0.88 -14.90
N GLU A 53 10.65 1.01 -14.53
CA GLU A 53 11.69 1.68 -15.30
C GLU A 53 12.96 0.84 -15.22
N ASP A 54 13.55 0.47 -16.36
CA ASP A 54 14.85 -0.21 -16.43
C ASP A 54 14.98 -1.45 -15.51
N ASN A 55 13.94 -2.31 -15.50
CA ASN A 55 13.83 -3.49 -14.63
C ASN A 55 13.76 -3.19 -13.11
N LEU A 56 13.54 -1.93 -12.73
CA LEU A 56 13.26 -1.52 -11.36
C LEU A 56 11.75 -1.28 -11.20
N LEU A 57 11.17 -1.89 -10.16
CA LEU A 57 9.83 -1.56 -9.70
C LEU A 57 9.91 -0.39 -8.72
N LEU A 58 9.43 0.76 -9.15
CA LEU A 58 9.41 2.00 -8.39
C LEU A 58 8.01 2.29 -7.88
N CYS A 59 7.90 2.78 -6.64
CA CYS A 59 6.66 3.33 -6.10
C CYS A 59 6.78 4.85 -6.02
N LYS A 60 6.09 5.55 -6.92
CA LYS A 60 6.03 7.01 -6.91
C LYS A 60 4.96 7.47 -5.92
N ILE A 61 5.33 8.30 -4.95
CA ILE A 61 4.36 8.98 -4.07
C ILE A 61 3.59 10.02 -4.90
N ILE A 62 2.26 9.94 -4.87
CA ILE A 62 1.37 10.85 -5.60
C ILE A 62 0.57 11.78 -4.68
N SER A 63 0.30 11.36 -3.45
CA SER A 63 -0.31 12.20 -2.42
C SER A 63 0.13 11.76 -1.02
N VAL A 64 0.00 12.68 -0.07
CA VAL A 64 0.15 12.42 1.36
C VAL A 64 -1.26 12.35 1.94
N PHE A 65 -1.53 11.35 2.77
CA PHE A 65 -2.79 11.25 3.49
C PHE A 65 -2.81 12.27 4.63
N GLU A 66 -3.95 12.94 4.79
CA GLU A 66 -4.20 13.70 6.01
C GLU A 66 -4.44 12.76 7.19
N SER A 67 -4.32 13.27 8.42
CA SER A 67 -4.37 12.44 9.64
C SER A 67 -5.63 11.56 9.72
N GLU A 68 -6.79 12.09 9.33
CA GLU A 68 -8.05 11.35 9.32
C GLU A 68 -8.05 10.25 8.25
N GLU A 69 -7.59 10.57 7.04
CA GLU A 69 -7.49 9.61 5.94
C GLU A 69 -6.50 8.49 6.28
N ALA A 70 -5.35 8.81 6.89
CA ALA A 70 -4.38 7.84 7.36
C ALA A 70 -4.97 6.86 8.39
N LEU A 71 -5.80 7.36 9.32
CA LEU A 71 -6.49 6.51 10.29
C LEU A 71 -7.50 5.58 9.59
N ASN A 72 -8.30 6.12 8.68
CA ASN A 72 -9.28 5.34 7.92
C ASN A 72 -8.61 4.22 7.09
N GLN A 73 -7.49 4.52 6.42
CA GLN A 73 -6.73 3.54 5.65
C GLN A 73 -6.14 2.45 6.55
N LYS A 74 -5.69 2.82 7.75
CA LYS A 74 -5.14 1.87 8.72
C LYS A 74 -6.21 0.88 9.18
N GLU A 75 -7.39 1.39 9.52
CA GLU A 75 -8.51 0.55 9.98
C GLU A 75 -9.01 -0.40 8.90
N LYS A 76 -9.01 0.05 7.65
CA LYS A 76 -9.54 -0.71 6.53
C LYS A 76 -8.62 -1.83 6.05
N TYR A 77 -7.29 -1.65 6.12
CA TYR A 77 -6.34 -2.52 5.42
C TYR A 77 -5.17 -3.05 6.26
N LEU A 78 -4.95 -2.54 7.47
CA LEU A 78 -3.75 -2.84 8.28
C LEU A 78 -4.05 -3.31 9.72
N LEU A 79 -5.32 -3.51 10.06
CA LEU A 79 -5.78 -4.20 11.27
C LEU A 79 -6.19 -5.64 10.92
#